data_AF-A0A1Y2K6R7-F1
#
_entry.id   AF-A0A1Y2K6R7-F1
#
_cell.length_a   1.000
_cell.length_b   1.000
_cell.length_c   1.000
_cell.angle_alpha   90.00
_cell.angle_beta   90.00
_cell.angle_gamma   90.00
#
_symmetry.space_group_name_H-M   'P 1'
#
loop_
_entity.id
_entity.type
_entity.pdbx_description
1 polymer ?
#
loop_
_entity_poly.entity_id
_entity_poly.type
_entity_poly.pdbx_seq_one_letter_code
_entity_poly.pdbx_strand_id
1 'polypeptide(L)'
;MDQDEFDEEYPTDADHLAAVQRYGLALEFVREQTLALCLAAVGQNGWALEHVREQTLELCEAAVRQDGRALRFVRQQTPALCEAAVSQDGRALEAVREQTPELCLIAVQRNGLALRFVRQQTPELCLAAVRQDGLALAFVKQQTPEICRAALAQDERAARFVRESPSNPE
;
A
#
# COMPACT_ATOMS: atom_id res chain seq x y z
N MET A 1 39.74 -19.43 39.26
CA MET A 1 39.14 -18.25 38.60
C MET A 1 39.56 -18.42 37.18
N ASP A 2 38.79 -19.21 36.45
CA ASP A 2 39.11 -19.55 35.07
C ASP A 2 37.94 -19.02 34.26
N GLN A 3 38.32 -18.21 33.29
CA GLN A 3 37.48 -17.28 32.57
C GLN A 3 36.43 -18.06 31.79
N ASP A 4 35.16 -17.73 32.02
CA ASP A 4 34.08 -18.01 31.10
C ASP A 4 34.41 -17.28 29.78
N GLU A 5 35.19 -17.93 28.91
CA GLU A 5 35.29 -17.60 27.50
C GLU A 5 33.93 -17.95 26.89
N PHE A 6 33.00 -17.01 27.02
CA PHE A 6 31.77 -17.00 26.25
C PHE A 6 32.20 -16.71 24.82
N ASP A 7 32.40 -17.76 24.01
CA ASP A 7 32.54 -17.64 22.57
C ASP A 7 31.25 -16.98 22.04
N GLU A 8 31.23 -15.65 21.96
CA GLU A 8 30.22 -14.91 21.21
C GLU A 8 30.43 -15.27 19.74
N GLU A 9 29.80 -16.36 19.31
CA GLU A 9 29.73 -16.77 17.91
C GLU A 9 28.91 -15.70 17.17
N TYR A 10 29.59 -14.72 16.60
CA TYR A 10 28.96 -13.66 15.84
C TYR A 10 28.27 -14.25 14.60
N PRO A 11 27.00 -13.90 14.33
CA PRO A 11 26.28 -14.45 13.19
C PRO A 11 27.01 -14.16 11.88
N THR A 12 27.17 -15.18 11.05
CA THR A 12 27.81 -15.06 9.74
C THR A 12 26.86 -14.46 8.71
N ASP A 13 27.38 -14.07 7.55
CA ASP A 13 26.55 -13.64 6.41
C ASP A 13 25.54 -14.71 5.98
N ALA A 14 25.90 -16.00 6.13
CA ALA A 14 25.00 -17.12 5.84
C ALA A 14 23.85 -17.19 6.86
N ASP A 15 24.13 -16.93 8.13
CA ASP A 15 23.11 -16.92 9.19
C ASP A 15 22.15 -15.74 9.00
N HIS A 16 22.68 -14.56 8.68
CA HIS A 16 21.86 -13.39 8.35
C HIS A 16 20.97 -13.66 7.13
N LEU A 17 21.51 -14.29 6.08
CA LEU A 17 20.75 -14.64 4.88
C LEU A 17 19.64 -15.65 5.18
N ALA A 18 19.94 -16.71 5.93
CA ALA A 18 18.95 -17.69 6.35
C ALA A 18 17.85 -17.06 7.23
N ALA A 19 18.23 -16.13 8.11
CA ALA A 19 17.29 -15.41 8.95
C ALA A 19 16.32 -14.56 8.13
N VAL A 20 16.80 -13.73 7.20
CA VAL A 20 15.91 -12.87 6.38
C VAL A 20 15.06 -13.67 5.39
N GLN A 21 15.55 -14.81 4.90
CA GLN A 21 14.77 -15.72 4.05
C GLN A 21 13.61 -16.38 4.82
N ARG A 22 13.78 -16.61 6.11
CA ARG A 22 12.71 -17.12 6.98
C ARG A 22 11.79 -16.01 7.47
N TYR A 23 12.34 -14.83 7.77
CA TYR A 23 11.63 -13.68 8.31
C TYR A 23 12.26 -12.38 7.83
N GLY A 24 11.69 -11.75 6.79
CA GLY A 24 12.30 -10.61 6.10
C GLY A 24 12.59 -9.40 7.00
N LEU A 25 11.80 -9.20 8.06
CA LEU A 25 12.02 -8.13 9.04
C LEU A 25 13.25 -8.38 9.95
N ALA A 26 13.84 -9.57 9.93
CA ALA A 26 15.12 -9.83 10.60
C ALA A 26 16.25 -8.91 10.10
N LEU A 27 16.07 -8.28 8.93
CA LEU A 27 16.98 -7.27 8.39
C LEU A 27 17.25 -6.11 9.37
N GLU A 28 16.30 -5.80 10.26
CA GLU A 28 16.46 -4.79 11.32
C GLU A 28 17.70 -5.03 12.19
N PHE A 29 18.02 -6.30 12.48
CA PHE A 29 19.11 -6.68 13.36
C PHE A 29 20.45 -6.83 12.65
N VAL A 30 20.47 -6.71 11.31
CA VAL A 30 21.70 -6.88 10.53
C VAL A 30 22.48 -5.58 10.50
N ARG A 31 23.71 -5.62 11.03
CA ARG A 31 24.63 -4.46 11.03
C ARG A 31 25.16 -4.17 9.63
N GLU A 32 25.69 -5.16 8.92
CA GLU A 32 26.23 -4.97 7.57
C GLU A 32 25.23 -5.44 6.50
N GLN A 33 24.69 -4.48 5.73
CA GLN A 33 23.65 -4.75 4.74
C GLN A 33 24.25 -4.81 3.33
N THR A 34 24.22 -5.98 2.71
CA THR A 34 24.53 -6.14 1.28
C THR A 34 23.27 -6.02 0.45
N LEU A 35 23.41 -5.63 -0.83
CA LEU A 35 22.27 -5.57 -1.76
C LEU A 35 21.54 -6.91 -1.86
N ALA A 36 22.28 -8.03 -1.94
CA ALA A 36 21.71 -9.38 -2.02
C ALA A 36 20.89 -9.72 -0.77
N LEU A 37 21.37 -9.36 0.42
CA LEU A 37 20.66 -9.59 1.67
C LEU A 37 19.39 -8.73 1.75
N CYS A 38 19.48 -7.45 1.39
CA CYS A 38 18.32 -6.56 1.34
C CYS A 38 17.29 -7.05 0.32
N LEU A 39 17.72 -7.53 -0.86
CA LEU A 39 16.83 -8.10 -1.87
C LEU A 39 16.15 -9.37 -1.38
N ALA A 40 16.87 -10.26 -0.68
CA ALA A 40 16.29 -11.44 -0.07
C ALA A 40 15.23 -11.07 0.98
N ALA A 41 15.52 -10.08 1.83
CA ALA A 41 14.61 -9.59 2.85
C ALA A 41 13.33 -8.97 2.25
N VAL A 42 13.46 -8.04 1.30
CA VAL A 42 12.29 -7.40 0.67
C VAL A 42 11.51 -8.36 -0.24
N GLY A 43 12.18 -9.34 -0.84
CA GLY A 43 11.53 -10.41 -1.61
C GLY A 43 10.70 -11.34 -0.71
N GLN A 44 11.14 -11.55 0.53
CA GLN A 44 10.38 -12.31 1.54
C GLN A 44 9.22 -11.49 2.10
N ASN A 45 9.47 -10.22 2.47
CA ASN A 45 8.49 -9.27 2.98
C ASN A 45 8.85 -7.85 2.53
N GLY A 46 8.02 -7.26 1.67
CA GLY A 46 8.26 -5.93 1.11
C GLY A 46 8.36 -4.83 2.16
N TRP A 47 7.79 -5.03 3.36
CA TRP A 47 7.90 -4.07 4.46
C TRP A 47 9.31 -4.03 5.05
N ALA A 48 10.15 -5.03 4.81
CA ALA A 48 11.56 -5.00 5.21
C ALA A 48 12.33 -3.81 4.61
N LEU A 49 11.78 -3.17 3.56
CA LEU A 49 12.31 -1.92 3.01
C LEU A 49 12.44 -0.80 4.06
N GLU A 50 11.63 -0.83 5.13
CA GLU A 50 11.73 0.07 6.27
C GLU A 50 13.13 0.04 6.92
N HIS A 51 13.73 -1.13 7.00
CA HIS A 51 15.03 -1.35 7.66
C HIS A 51 16.23 -1.24 6.71
N VAL A 52 16.00 -1.00 5.42
CA VAL A 52 17.07 -0.81 4.43
C VAL A 52 17.70 0.58 4.63
N ARG A 53 19.01 0.60 4.92
CA ARG A 53 19.75 1.86 5.10
C ARG A 53 19.92 2.62 3.79
N GLU A 54 20.38 1.95 2.75
CA GLU A 54 20.57 2.53 1.41
C GLU A 54 19.56 1.97 0.42
N GLN A 55 18.57 2.78 0.05
CA GLN A 55 17.51 2.38 -0.87
C GLN A 55 17.92 2.63 -2.32
N THR A 56 18.05 1.56 -3.10
CA THR A 56 18.17 1.63 -4.56
C THR A 56 16.79 1.55 -5.22
N LEU A 57 16.69 1.99 -6.47
CA LEU A 57 15.45 1.83 -7.25
C LEU A 57 15.03 0.35 -7.32
N GLU A 58 15.99 -0.55 -7.55
CA GLU A 58 15.77 -2.00 -7.59
C GLU A 58 15.14 -2.55 -6.30
N LEU A 59 15.64 -2.12 -5.13
CA LEU A 59 15.08 -2.51 -3.83
C LEU A 59 13.66 -2.00 -3.63
N CYS A 60 13.42 -0.73 -3.98
CA CYS A 60 12.09 -0.14 -3.92
C CYS A 60 11.10 -0.85 -4.84
N GLU A 61 11.50 -1.16 -6.08
CA GLU A 61 10.68 -1.91 -7.03
C GLU A 61 10.40 -3.34 -6.56
N ALA A 62 11.42 -4.03 -6.04
CA ALA A 62 11.25 -5.37 -5.49
C ALA A 62 10.26 -5.38 -4.31
N ALA A 63 10.40 -4.43 -3.38
CA ALA A 63 9.51 -4.29 -2.23
C ALA A 63 8.06 -3.98 -2.65
N VAL A 64 7.87 -3.02 -3.55
CA VAL A 64 6.53 -2.63 -4.06
C VAL A 64 5.88 -3.76 -4.86
N ARG A 65 6.66 -4.52 -5.64
CA ARG A 65 6.17 -5.69 -6.36
C ARG A 65 5.70 -6.78 -5.40
N GLN A 66 6.38 -6.94 -4.27
CA GLN A 66 6.03 -7.91 -3.23
C GLN A 66 4.78 -7.48 -2.45
N ASP A 67 4.73 -6.26 -1.93
CA ASP A 67 3.54 -5.64 -1.30
C ASP A 67 3.47 -4.16 -1.73
N GLY A 68 2.43 -3.78 -2.47
CA GLY A 68 2.25 -2.41 -2.97
C GLY A 68 2.25 -1.38 -1.82
N ARG A 69 1.82 -1.77 -0.62
CA ARG A 69 1.80 -0.89 0.56
C ARG A 69 3.20 -0.59 1.09
N ALA A 70 4.23 -1.34 0.69
CA ALA A 70 5.63 -1.04 0.98
C ALA A 70 6.08 0.32 0.42
N LEU A 71 5.33 0.90 -0.54
CA LEU A 71 5.53 2.27 -1.03
C LEU A 71 5.64 3.30 0.12
N ARG A 72 5.01 3.05 1.27
CA ARG A 72 5.10 3.92 2.46
C ARG A 72 6.53 4.10 2.98
N PHE A 73 7.39 3.10 2.77
CA PHE A 73 8.79 3.11 3.23
C PHE A 73 9.76 3.65 2.16
N VAL A 74 9.28 3.90 0.94
CA VAL A 74 10.09 4.48 -0.14
C VAL A 74 10.37 5.95 0.18
N ARG A 75 11.66 6.31 0.34
CA ARG A 75 12.06 7.69 0.63
C ARG A 75 11.82 8.60 -0.58
N GLN A 76 12.23 8.17 -1.78
CA GLN A 76 12.06 8.91 -3.02
C GLN A 76 11.06 8.19 -3.94
N GLN A 77 9.82 8.69 -3.99
CA GLN A 77 8.76 8.12 -4.82
C GLN A 77 8.88 8.64 -6.26
N THR A 78 8.93 7.72 -7.21
CA THR A 78 8.81 8.05 -8.64
C THR A 78 7.38 7.76 -9.12
N PRO A 79 6.91 8.41 -10.21
CA PRO A 79 5.61 8.11 -10.78
C PRO A 79 5.43 6.62 -11.10
N ALA A 80 6.46 5.97 -11.65
CA ALA A 80 6.43 4.54 -11.98
C ALA A 80 6.31 3.65 -10.73
N LEU A 81 6.99 3.98 -9.63
CA LEU A 81 6.84 3.26 -8.36
C LEU A 81 5.44 3.43 -7.77
N CYS A 82 4.91 4.66 -7.79
CA CYS A 82 3.55 4.92 -7.33
C CYS A 82 2.53 4.14 -8.15
N GLU A 83 2.66 4.14 -9.47
CA GLU A 83 1.80 3.39 -10.38
C GLU A 83 1.88 1.87 -10.13
N ALA A 84 3.09 1.33 -10.01
CA ALA A 84 3.31 -0.08 -9.71
C ALA A 84 2.65 -0.47 -8.38
N ALA A 85 2.78 0.37 -7.35
CA ALA A 85 2.18 0.15 -6.04
C ALA A 85 0.66 0.13 -6.08
N VAL A 86 0.02 1.14 -6.67
CA VAL A 86 -1.45 1.20 -6.76
C VAL A 86 -2.04 0.14 -7.68
N SER A 87 -1.27 -0.28 -8.70
CA SER A 87 -1.64 -1.40 -9.57
C SER A 87 -1.53 -2.74 -8.86
N GLN A 88 -0.58 -2.88 -7.92
CA GLN A 88 -0.45 -4.08 -7.09
C GLN A 88 -1.57 -4.15 -6.05
N ASP A 89 -1.76 -3.10 -5.26
CA ASP A 89 -2.82 -2.94 -4.27
C ASP A 89 -3.38 -1.52 -4.33
N GLY A 90 -4.66 -1.36 -4.69
CA GLY A 90 -5.31 -0.04 -4.76
C GLY A 90 -5.27 0.73 -3.43
N ARG A 91 -5.14 0.04 -2.28
CA ARG A 91 -4.97 0.69 -0.98
C ARG A 91 -3.62 1.36 -0.80
N ALA A 92 -2.61 1.03 -1.61
CA ALA A 92 -1.32 1.70 -1.61
C ALA A 92 -1.42 3.19 -1.95
N LEU A 93 -2.56 3.64 -2.52
CA LEU A 93 -2.84 5.07 -2.74
C LEU A 93 -2.72 5.91 -1.46
N GLU A 94 -2.97 5.31 -0.28
CA GLU A 94 -2.75 5.95 1.03
C GLU A 94 -1.31 6.44 1.20
N ALA A 95 -0.34 5.70 0.68
CA ALA A 95 1.09 5.98 0.80
C ALA A 95 1.62 6.96 -0.26
N VAL A 96 0.84 7.26 -1.30
CA VAL A 96 1.24 8.16 -2.40
C VAL A 96 1.27 9.60 -1.90
N ARG A 97 2.45 10.25 -1.96
CA ARG A 97 2.60 11.65 -1.53
C ARG A 97 1.92 12.62 -2.48
N GLU A 98 2.15 12.45 -3.78
CA GLU A 98 1.55 13.27 -4.85
C GLU A 98 0.53 12.43 -5.64
N GLN A 99 -0.76 12.60 -5.33
CA GLN A 99 -1.84 11.89 -6.02
C GLN A 99 -2.21 12.59 -7.32
N THR A 100 -2.14 11.87 -8.44
CA THR A 100 -2.69 12.33 -9.72
C THR A 100 -4.07 11.70 -9.98
N PRO A 101 -4.91 12.31 -10.83
CA PRO A 101 -6.18 11.70 -11.24
C PRO A 101 -6.02 10.28 -11.79
N GLU A 102 -4.94 10.01 -12.53
CA GLU A 102 -4.62 8.70 -13.11
C GLU A 102 -4.31 7.67 -12.02
N LEU A 103 -3.46 8.00 -11.05
CA LEU A 103 -3.16 7.09 -9.92
C LEU A 103 -4.41 6.81 -9.08
N CYS A 104 -5.22 7.84 -8.83
CA CYS A 104 -6.50 7.67 -8.14
C CYS A 104 -7.45 6.74 -8.91
N LEU A 105 -7.52 6.88 -10.24
CA LEU A 105 -8.36 6.04 -11.09
C LEU A 105 -7.90 4.59 -11.06
N ILE A 106 -6.59 4.34 -11.23
CA ILE A 106 -6.01 2.99 -11.14
C ILE A 106 -6.33 2.37 -9.78
N ALA A 107 -6.15 3.12 -8.70
CA ALA A 107 -6.41 2.65 -7.35
C ALA A 107 -7.87 2.23 -7.13
N VAL A 108 -8.85 3.05 -7.55
CA VAL A 108 -10.27 2.72 -7.38
C VAL A 108 -10.76 1.62 -8.32
N GLN A 109 -10.17 1.50 -9.51
CA GLN A 109 -10.43 0.37 -10.41
C GLN A 109 -9.86 -0.94 -9.85
N ARG A 110 -8.73 -0.86 -9.13
CA ARG A 110 -8.13 -2.02 -8.45
C ARG A 110 -8.88 -2.40 -7.18
N ASN A 111 -9.33 -1.42 -6.40
CA ASN A 111 -10.10 -1.58 -5.18
C ASN A 111 -11.00 -0.36 -4.96
N GLY A 112 -12.31 -0.49 -5.15
CA GLY A 112 -13.27 0.62 -5.06
C GLY A 112 -13.26 1.29 -3.69
N LEU A 113 -12.97 0.54 -2.62
CA LEU A 113 -12.83 1.09 -1.27
C LEU A 113 -11.60 1.99 -1.11
N ALA A 114 -10.64 1.96 -2.05
CA ALA A 114 -9.52 2.91 -2.09
C ALA A 114 -9.97 4.36 -2.31
N LEU A 115 -11.23 4.59 -2.72
CA LEU A 115 -11.84 5.91 -2.77
C LEU A 115 -11.71 6.68 -1.43
N ARG A 116 -11.65 5.95 -0.32
CA ARG A 116 -11.43 6.53 1.02
C ARG A 116 -10.10 7.27 1.17
N PHE A 117 -9.10 6.94 0.35
CA PHE A 117 -7.76 7.54 0.36
C PHE A 117 -7.61 8.65 -0.68
N VAL A 118 -8.59 8.83 -1.57
CA VAL A 118 -8.58 9.89 -2.60
C VAL A 118 -8.81 11.25 -1.93
N ARG A 119 -7.83 12.15 -2.05
CA ARG A 119 -7.93 13.50 -1.45
C ARG A 119 -8.96 14.37 -2.17
N GLN A 120 -8.89 14.38 -3.50
CA GLN A 120 -9.80 15.14 -4.37
C GLN A 120 -10.68 14.17 -5.18
N GLN A 121 -11.93 14.04 -4.78
CA GLN A 121 -12.89 13.16 -5.45
C GLN A 121 -13.59 13.92 -6.57
N THR A 122 -13.66 13.31 -7.75
CA THR A 122 -14.50 13.77 -8.87
C THR A 122 -15.70 12.82 -9.03
N PRO A 123 -16.79 13.26 -9.67
CA PRO A 123 -17.92 12.38 -9.98
C PRO A 123 -17.49 11.11 -10.73
N GLU A 124 -16.54 11.23 -11.66
CA GLU A 124 -16.01 10.12 -12.46
C GLU A 124 -15.27 9.10 -11.58
N LEU A 125 -14.42 9.55 -10.65
CA LEU A 125 -13.73 8.68 -9.70
C LEU A 125 -14.71 8.00 -8.75
N CYS A 126 -15.71 8.73 -8.24
CA CYS A 126 -16.75 8.16 -7.40
C CYS A 126 -17.56 7.10 -8.14
N LEU A 127 -17.96 7.38 -9.39
CA LEU A 127 -18.66 6.41 -10.24
C LEU A 127 -17.81 5.17 -10.53
N ALA A 128 -16.53 5.35 -10.85
CA ALA A 128 -15.61 4.23 -11.06
C ALA A 128 -15.50 3.36 -9.80
N ALA A 129 -15.35 3.99 -8.63
CA ALA A 129 -15.26 3.30 -7.35
C ALA A 129 -16.52 2.50 -7.01
N VAL A 130 -17.73 3.11 -7.10
CA VAL A 130 -18.97 2.41 -6.74
C VAL A 130 -19.39 1.35 -7.76
N ARG A 131 -18.96 1.48 -9.02
CA ARG A 131 -19.13 0.44 -10.03
C ARG A 131 -18.20 -0.74 -9.78
N GLN A 132 -17.04 -0.50 -9.17
CA GLN A 132 -16.09 -1.54 -8.78
C GLN A 132 -16.55 -2.24 -7.48
N ASP A 133 -16.92 -1.48 -6.46
CA ASP A 133 -17.46 -1.94 -5.18
C ASP A 133 -18.53 -0.95 -4.68
N GLY A 134 -19.80 -1.35 -4.69
CA GLY A 134 -20.94 -0.52 -4.32
C GLY A 134 -20.85 0.00 -2.87
N LEU A 135 -20.15 -0.71 -1.99
CA LEU A 135 -19.91 -0.26 -0.61
C LEU A 135 -18.97 0.95 -0.55
N ALA A 136 -18.24 1.27 -1.63
CA ALA A 136 -17.47 2.50 -1.74
C ALA A 136 -18.34 3.76 -1.61
N LEU A 137 -19.67 3.65 -1.77
CA LEU A 137 -20.63 4.73 -1.51
C LEU A 137 -20.46 5.32 -0.10
N ALA A 138 -20.04 4.50 0.88
CA ALA A 138 -19.72 4.96 2.23
C ALA A 138 -18.68 6.10 2.26
N PHE A 139 -17.76 6.11 1.30
CA PHE A 139 -16.64 7.06 1.21
C PHE A 139 -16.86 8.19 0.22
N VAL A 140 -17.97 8.21 -0.50
CA VAL A 140 -18.33 9.31 -1.40
C VAL A 140 -18.64 10.55 -0.57
N LYS A 141 -17.91 11.65 -0.81
CA LYS A 141 -18.12 12.93 -0.11
C LYS A 141 -19.41 13.61 -0.55
N GLN A 142 -19.65 13.65 -1.87
CA GLN A 142 -20.81 14.26 -2.50
C GLN A 142 -21.59 13.22 -3.29
N GLN A 143 -22.71 12.76 -2.73
CA GLN A 143 -23.55 11.74 -3.35
C GLN A 143 -24.52 12.39 -4.34
N THR A 144 -24.46 11.97 -5.62
CA THR A 144 -25.45 12.32 -6.62
C THR A 144 -26.44 11.17 -6.81
N PRO A 145 -27.66 11.42 -7.32
CA PRO A 145 -28.60 10.35 -7.64
C PRO A 145 -28.00 9.29 -8.59
N GLU A 146 -27.14 9.71 -9.51
CA GLU A 146 -26.44 8.80 -10.42
C GLU A 146 -25.46 7.88 -9.65
N ILE A 147 -24.62 8.43 -8.78
CA ILE A 147 -23.68 7.65 -7.96
C ILE A 147 -24.43 6.68 -7.04
N CYS A 148 -25.49 7.13 -6.37
CA CYS A 148 -26.28 6.27 -5.50
C CYS A 148 -26.95 5.12 -6.27
N ARG A 149 -27.54 5.41 -7.44
CA ARG A 149 -28.14 4.37 -8.29
C ARG A 149 -27.09 3.38 -8.79
N ALA A 150 -25.91 3.85 -9.20
CA ALA A 150 -24.82 2.99 -9.62
C ALA A 150 -24.34 2.07 -8.49
N ALA A 151 -24.18 2.60 -7.27
CA ALA A 151 -23.79 1.84 -6.09
C ALA A 151 -24.83 0.77 -5.73
N LEU A 152 -26.12 1.13 -5.69
CA LEU A 152 -27.22 0.21 -5.37
C LEU A 152 -27.38 -0.89 -6.42
N ALA A 153 -27.16 -0.57 -7.70
CA ALA A 153 -27.18 -1.55 -8.77
C ALA A 153 -26.01 -2.55 -8.68
N GLN A 154 -24.88 -2.13 -8.08
CA GLN A 154 -23.71 -2.98 -7.89
C GLN A 154 -23.85 -3.85 -6.63
N ASP A 155 -24.24 -3.27 -5.50
CA ASP A 155 -24.48 -3.96 -4.23
C ASP A 155 -25.62 -3.27 -3.47
N GLU A 156 -26.75 -3.97 -3.32
CA GLU A 156 -27.93 -3.47 -2.60
C GLU A 156 -27.63 -3.08 -1.15
N ARG A 157 -26.62 -3.70 -0.51
CA ARG A 157 -26.17 -3.35 0.85
C ARG A 157 -25.57 -1.95 0.92
N ALA A 158 -25.29 -1.30 -0.21
CA ALA A 158 -24.92 0.11 -0.27
C ALA A 158 -26.05 1.04 0.19
N ALA A 159 -27.30 0.58 0.20
CA ALA A 159 -28.46 1.35 0.67
C ALA A 159 -28.27 1.95 2.07
N ARG A 160 -27.56 1.25 2.96
CA ARG A 160 -27.25 1.75 4.31
C ARG A 160 -26.38 3.03 4.33
N PHE A 161 -25.74 3.37 3.22
CA PHE A 161 -24.85 4.52 3.09
C PHE A 161 -25.46 5.68 2.29
N VAL A 162 -26.67 5.52 1.72
CA VAL A 162 -27.37 6.60 1.03
C VAL A 162 -27.74 7.66 2.06
N ARG A 163 -27.27 8.89 1.85
CA ARG A 163 -27.62 10.04 2.70
C ARG A 163 -28.79 10.78 2.07
N GLU A 164 -29.86 10.98 2.81
CA GLU A 164 -30.96 11.84 2.37
C GLU A 164 -30.42 13.26 2.13
N SER A 165 -30.81 13.88 1.01
CA SER A 165 -30.56 15.30 0.80
C SER A 165 -31.22 16.07 1.95
N PRO A 166 -30.58 17.12 2.51
CA PRO A 166 -31.26 17.96 3.49
C PRO A 166 -32.55 18.43 2.85
N SER A 167 -33.67 18.02 3.44
CA SER A 167 -35.02 18.42 3.07
C SER A 167 -35.01 19.93 2.87
N ASN A 168 -35.33 20.38 1.65
CA ASN A 168 -35.59 21.78 1.36
C ASN A 168 -36.66 22.23 2.36
N PRO A 169 -36.38 23.14 3.31
CA PRO A 169 -37.45 23.70 4.11
C PRO A 169 -38.33 24.49 3.13
N GLU A 170 -39.62 24.15 3.10
CA GLU A 170 -40.65 24.86 2.33
C GLU A 170 -40.63 26.37 2.60
#